data_AF-A0A8S3WHL7-F1
#
_entry.id   AF-A0A8S3WHL7-F1
#
_cell.length_a   1.000
_cell.length_b   1.000
_cell.length_c   1.000
_cell.angle_alpha   90.00
_cell.angle_beta   90.00
_cell.angle_gamma   90.00
#
_symmetry.space_group_name_H-M   'P 1'
#
loop_
_entity.id
_entity.type
_entity.pdbx_description
1 polymer ?
#
loop_
_entity_poly.entity_id
_entity_poly.type
_entity_poly.pdbx_seq_one_letter_code
_entity_poly.pdbx_strand_id
1 'polypeptide(L)'
;MKIEQQPKTKEILDKQLRRKNVTFFEIEEKEKGYDSLLSIVLDIINNTMKIPYHKWEIKHVNRMGKISGKVKPVVIIITTTSRRIEILQKKNR
;
A
#
# COMPACT_ATOMS: atom_id res chain seq x y z
N MET A 1 20.94 -10.06 -29.64
CA MET A 1 20.52 -9.75 -28.27
C MET A 1 19.02 -9.44 -28.29
N LYS A 2 18.16 -10.33 -27.82
CA LYS A 2 16.71 -10.33 -28.13
C LYS A 2 15.97 -9.21 -27.37
N ILE A 3 15.52 -8.19 -28.09
CA ILE A 3 14.72 -7.04 -27.60
C ILE A 3 13.36 -7.50 -27.05
N GLU A 4 12.81 -8.62 -27.55
CA GLU A 4 11.48 -9.13 -27.16
C GLU A 4 11.38 -9.70 -25.73
N GLN A 5 12.50 -10.04 -25.08
CA GLN A 5 12.49 -10.54 -23.70
C GLN A 5 12.46 -9.42 -22.65
N GLN A 6 12.77 -8.18 -23.02
CA GLN A 6 12.79 -7.04 -22.11
C GLN A 6 11.41 -6.68 -21.51
N PRO A 7 10.30 -6.63 -22.27
CA PRO A 7 9.01 -6.25 -21.70
C PRO A 7 8.48 -7.28 -20.69
N LYS A 8 8.63 -8.58 -20.96
CA LYS A 8 8.18 -9.65 -20.05
C LYS A 8 8.98 -9.63 -18.74
N THR A 9 10.30 -9.47 -18.82
CA THR A 9 11.15 -9.38 -17.63
C THR A 9 10.83 -8.13 -16.81
N LYS A 10 10.57 -6.99 -17.46
CA LYS A 10 10.16 -5.75 -16.79
C LYS A 10 8.85 -5.93 -16.02
N GLU A 11 7.84 -6.55 -16.63
CA GLU A 11 6.56 -6.81 -15.97
C GLU A 11 6.72 -7.73 -14.74
N ILE A 12 7.56 -8.77 -14.85
CA ILE A 12 7.87 -9.67 -13.73
C ILE A 12 8.54 -8.88 -12.59
N LEU A 13 9.53 -8.04 -12.89
CA LEU A 13 10.22 -7.21 -11.91
C LEU A 13 9.26 -6.23 -11.22
N ASP A 14 8.43 -5.55 -12.00
CA ASP A 14 7.39 -4.65 -11.50
C ASP A 14 6.40 -5.35 -10.56
N LYS A 15 5.99 -6.57 -10.91
CA LYS A 15 5.14 -7.42 -10.06
C LYS A 15 5.84 -7.84 -8.77
N GLN A 16 7.13 -8.15 -8.82
CA GLN A 16 7.93 -8.47 -7.63
C GLN A 16 8.07 -7.25 -6.71
N LEU A 17 8.32 -6.07 -7.26
CA LEU A 17 8.40 -4.82 -6.50
C LEU A 17 7.09 -4.49 -5.78
N ARG A 18 5.94 -4.70 -6.44
CA ARG A 18 4.61 -4.45 -5.86
C ARG A 18 4.09 -5.59 -4.98
N ARG A 19 4.82 -6.69 -4.82
CA ARG A 19 4.35 -7.90 -4.10
C ARG A 19 3.96 -7.63 -2.66
N LYS A 20 4.54 -6.61 -2.02
CA LYS A 20 4.24 -6.21 -0.64
C LYS A 20 3.32 -4.99 -0.54
N ASN A 21 2.77 -4.53 -1.66
CA ASN A 21 1.90 -3.37 -1.68
C ASN A 21 0.48 -3.77 -1.29
N VAL A 22 -0.18 -2.89 -0.53
CA VAL A 22 -1.61 -2.93 -0.26
C VAL A 22 -2.19 -1.56 -0.57
N THR A 23 -3.32 -1.55 -1.28
CA THR A 23 -4.01 -0.32 -1.67
C THR A 23 -5.29 -0.16 -0.85
N PHE A 24 -5.48 1.03 -0.30
CA PHE A 24 -6.70 1.47 0.36
C PHE A 24 -7.37 2.55 -0.50
N PHE A 25 -8.70 2.48 -0.58
CA PHE A 25 -9.52 3.44 -1.31
C PHE A 25 -10.32 4.26 -0.31
N GLU A 26 -10.86 5.40 -0.74
CA GLU A 26 -11.83 6.20 0.03
C GLU A 26 -11.33 6.72 1.39
N ILE A 27 -10.01 6.78 1.59
CA ILE A 27 -9.43 7.45 2.76
C ILE A 27 -9.45 8.95 2.50
N GLU A 28 -10.16 9.74 3.30
CA GLU A 28 -10.22 11.19 3.14
C GLU A 28 -8.82 11.84 3.15
N GLU A 29 -8.60 12.86 2.31
CA GLU A 29 -7.31 13.58 2.19
C GLU A 29 -7.19 14.63 3.31
N LYS A 30 -6.96 14.16 4.53
CA LYS A 30 -6.79 14.99 5.75
C LYS A 30 -5.35 15.08 6.24
N GLU A 31 -4.45 14.33 5.63
CA GLU A 31 -3.03 14.35 5.98
C GLU A 31 -2.38 15.70 5.66
N LYS A 32 -1.47 16.15 6.54
CA LYS A 32 -0.62 17.32 6.32
C LYS A 32 0.76 16.96 5.76
N GLY A 33 1.07 15.66 5.71
CA GLY A 33 2.36 15.13 5.31
C GLY A 33 2.47 13.63 5.58
N TYR A 34 3.67 13.09 5.37
CA TYR A 34 3.95 11.65 5.44
C TYR A 34 3.56 11.03 6.79
N ASP A 35 4.05 11.59 7.91
CA ASP A 35 3.79 11.03 9.24
C ASP A 35 2.29 11.06 9.59
N SER A 36 1.57 12.11 9.21
CA SER A 36 0.12 12.15 9.43
C SER A 36 -0.62 11.10 8.60
N LEU A 37 -0.20 10.85 7.35
CA LEU A 37 -0.78 9.80 6.52
C LEU A 37 -0.49 8.41 7.09
N LEU A 38 0.73 8.20 7.60
CA LEU A 38 1.12 6.97 8.26
C LEU A 38 0.29 6.72 9.52
N SER A 39 0.07 7.75 10.34
CA SER A 39 -0.81 7.65 11.51
C SER A 39 -2.26 7.32 11.14
N ILE A 40 -2.82 7.95 10.10
CA ILE A 40 -4.17 7.64 9.60
C ILE A 40 -4.27 6.18 9.16
N VAL A 41 -3.29 5.68 8.39
CA VAL A 41 -3.30 4.28 7.95
C VAL A 41 -3.14 3.31 9.13
N LEU A 42 -2.25 3.60 10.07
CA LEU A 42 -2.09 2.78 11.28
C LEU A 42 -3.37 2.75 12.11
N ASP A 43 -4.06 3.88 12.24
CA ASP A 43 -5.34 3.97 12.94
C ASP A 43 -6.40 3.09 12.26
N ILE A 44 -6.51 3.15 10.93
CA ILE A 44 -7.44 2.28 10.17
C ILE A 44 -7.12 0.81 10.38
N ILE A 45 -5.85 0.40 10.29
CA ILE A 45 -5.46 -1.01 10.44
C ILE A 45 -5.72 -1.49 11.87
N ASN A 46 -5.30 -0.71 12.88
CA ASN A 46 -5.43 -1.10 14.28
C ASN A 46 -6.87 -1.03 14.78
N ASN A 47 -7.57 0.07 14.50
CA ASN A 47 -8.85 0.38 15.10
C ASN A 47 -10.05 -0.06 14.26
N THR A 48 -9.97 0.01 12.93
CA THR A 48 -11.06 -0.43 12.04
C THR A 48 -10.90 -1.90 11.67
N MET A 49 -9.72 -2.31 11.19
CA MET A 49 -9.48 -3.70 10.78
C MET A 49 -9.21 -4.63 11.98
N LYS A 50 -8.93 -4.08 13.17
CA LYS A 50 -8.59 -4.83 14.39
C LYS A 50 -7.38 -5.75 14.21
N ILE A 51 -6.39 -5.28 13.45
CA ILE A 51 -5.11 -5.97 13.28
C ILE A 51 -4.05 -5.16 14.02
N PRO A 52 -3.45 -5.69 15.11
CA PRO A 52 -2.42 -4.97 15.84
C PRO A 52 -1.23 -4.75 14.90
N TYR A 53 -0.82 -3.50 14.68
CA TYR A 53 0.17 -3.08 13.71
C TYR A 53 1.03 -1.94 14.24
N HIS A 54 2.34 -2.05 14.05
CA HIS A 54 3.30 -1.05 14.47
C HIS A 54 3.88 -0.25 13.29
N LYS A 55 4.39 0.96 13.59
CA LYS A 55 4.95 1.87 12.58
C LYS A 55 6.04 1.23 11.71
N TRP A 56 6.94 0.44 12.30
CA TRP A 56 8.06 -0.21 11.60
C TRP A 56 7.64 -1.35 10.66
N GLU A 57 6.41 -1.82 10.75
CA GLU A 57 5.86 -2.84 9.86
C GLU A 57 5.38 -2.25 8.52
N ILE A 58 5.28 -0.92 8.45
CA ILE A 58 5.02 -0.17 7.23
C ILE A 58 6.35 0.45 6.77
N LYS A 59 6.85 -0.04 5.63
CA LYS A 59 8.08 0.48 5.01
C LYS A 59 7.85 1.84 4.36
N HIS A 60 6.69 2.01 3.70
CA HIS A 60 6.37 3.25 2.99
C HIS A 60 4.87 3.43 2.88
N VAL A 61 4.42 4.69 2.84
CA VAL A 61 3.02 5.08 2.59
C VAL A 61 3.00 6.29 1.65
N ASN A 62 2.14 6.24 0.64
CA ASN A 62 1.91 7.36 -0.26
C ASN A 62 0.51 7.34 -0.88
N ARG A 63 0.07 8.48 -1.41
CA ARG A 63 -1.10 8.56 -2.29
C ARG A 63 -0.67 8.20 -3.70
N MET A 64 -1.45 7.38 -4.39
CA MET A 64 -1.18 6.97 -5.76
C MET A 64 -2.06 7.75 -6.74
N GLY A 65 -1.45 8.30 -7.79
CA GLY A 65 -2.13 8.98 -8.88
C GLY A 65 -1.98 10.51 -8.87
N LYS A 66 -2.52 11.14 -9.92
CA LYS A 66 -2.55 12.61 -10.07
C LYS A 66 -3.74 13.20 -9.33
N ILE A 67 -3.64 14.49 -8.98
CA ILE A 67 -4.76 15.26 -8.44
C ILE A 67 -5.81 15.38 -9.55
N SER A 68 -7.01 14.83 -9.33
CA SER A 68 -8.07 14.77 -10.34
C SER A 68 -9.47 15.07 -9.79
N GLY A 69 -9.55 15.68 -8.60
CA GLY A 69 -10.81 15.96 -7.90
C GLY A 69 -11.45 14.75 -7.21
N LYS A 70 -10.96 13.53 -7.48
CA LYS A 70 -11.32 12.31 -6.73
C LYS A 70 -10.28 12.02 -5.65
N VAL A 71 -10.73 11.45 -4.53
CA VAL A 71 -9.86 10.99 -3.44
C VAL A 71 -8.87 9.96 -3.96
N LYS A 72 -7.57 10.25 -3.86
CA LYS A 72 -6.52 9.36 -4.35
C LYS A 72 -6.41 8.13 -3.43
N PRO A 73 -6.24 6.92 -3.99
CA PRO A 73 -5.96 5.74 -3.18
C PRO A 73 -4.64 5.88 -2.42
N VAL A 74 -4.58 5.29 -1.23
CA VAL A 74 -3.35 5.18 -0.44
C VAL A 74 -2.71 3.83 -0.72
N VAL A 75 -1.44 3.82 -1.08
CA VAL A 75 -0.64 2.60 -1.21
C VAL A 75 0.32 2.53 -0.03
N ILE A 76 0.33 1.39 0.65
CA ILE A 76 1.35 1.07 1.63
C ILE A 76 2.23 -0.06 1.14
N ILE A 77 3.50 0.00 1.51
CA ILE A 77 4.47 -1.07 1.33
C ILE A 77 4.74 -1.66 2.71
N ILE A 78 4.45 -2.95 2.86
CA ILE A 78 4.61 -3.66 4.12
C ILE A 78 5.99 -4.30 4.18
N THR A 79 6.58 -4.40 5.37
CA THR A 79 7.92 -4.96 5.56
C THR A 79 7.94 -6.47 5.27
N THR A 80 6.92 -7.21 5.71
CA THR A 80 6.83 -8.68 5.58
C THR A 80 5.64 -9.14 4.73
N THR A 81 5.77 -10.29 4.06
CA THR A 81 4.70 -10.83 3.21
C THR A 81 3.55 -11.41 4.03
N SER A 82 3.84 -12.02 5.19
CA SER A 82 2.82 -12.57 6.11
C SER A 82 1.82 -11.49 6.54
N ARG A 83 2.31 -10.32 6.89
CA ARG A 83 1.48 -9.20 7.35
C ARG A 83 0.62 -8.59 6.25
N ARG A 84 1.15 -8.56 5.02
CA ARG A 84 0.33 -8.24 3.84
C ARG A 84 -0.84 -9.23 3.67
N ILE A 85 -0.59 -10.53 3.82
CA ILE A 85 -1.63 -11.56 3.65
C ILE A 85 -2.73 -11.36 4.69
N GLU A 86 -2.37 -11.10 5.94
CA GLU A 86 -3.30 -10.84 7.03
C GLU A 86 -4.24 -9.65 6.74
N ILE A 87 -3.69 -8.51 6.29
CA ILE A 87 -4.49 -7.35 5.88
C ILE A 87 -5.45 -7.71 4.74
N LEU A 88 -4.97 -8.44 3.73
CA LEU A 88 -5.80 -8.82 2.58
C LEU A 88 -6.92 -9.80 2.95
N GLN A 89 -6.64 -10.76 3.82
CA GLN A 89 -7.64 -11.71 4.33
C GLN A 89 -8.75 -11.00 5.10
N LYS A 90 -8.41 -9.98 5.87
CA LYS A 90 -9.39 -9.17 6.62
C LYS A 90 -10.18 -8.21 5.72
N LYS A 91 -9.58 -7.73 4.63
CA LYS A 91 -10.22 -6.83 3.67
C LYS A 91 -11.26 -7.53 2.77
N ASN A 92 -11.08 -8.83 2.53
CA ASN A 92 -11.99 -9.64 1.71
C ASN A 92 -13.12 -10.31 2.51
N ARG A 93 -13.18 -10.08 3.84
CA ARG A 93 -14.27 -10.50 4.72
C ARG A 93 -15.22 -9.34 4.93
#